data_AF-A0A8T6MQL8-F1
#
_entry.id   AF-A0A8T6MQL8-F1
#
_cell.length_a   1.000
_cell.length_b   1.000
_cell.length_c   1.000
_cell.angle_alpha   90.00
_cell.angle_beta   90.00
_cell.angle_gamma   90.00
#
_symmetry.space_group_name_H-M   'P 1'
#
loop_
_entity.id
_entity.type
_entity.pdbx_description
1 polymer ?
#
loop_
_entity_poly.entity_id
_entity_poly.type
_entity_poly.pdbx_seq_one_letter_code
_entity_poly.pdbx_strand_id
1 'polypeptide(L)'
;MFGRKPKQLQEGDYVFASKEDGQYRNAIFGVVSGIEGNKVGVSGLIVNMAGLKNKVSQGKAGPRSENILKNPNPENCILGFVYRTEHDTFNGELDLAENKVEQISEKSFDVLDGWIRESLPELINAVLSLPDGPERDQAKRIVKQRMDTLYDKNLKQNLYSVCRSLKILN
;
A
#
# COMPACT_ATOMS: atom_id res chain seq x y z
N MET A 1 33.84 12.23 6.42
CA MET A 1 32.56 11.48 6.52
C MET A 1 31.52 12.40 7.13
N PHE A 2 30.65 13.00 6.32
CA PHE A 2 29.56 13.84 6.83
C PHE A 2 28.39 12.93 7.19
N GLY A 3 28.23 12.64 8.49
CA GLY A 3 27.01 12.09 9.02
C GLY A 3 25.89 13.10 8.83
N ARG A 4 25.06 12.90 7.79
CA ARG A 4 23.81 13.66 7.65
C ARG A 4 22.99 13.38 8.91
N LYS A 5 22.69 14.43 9.68
CA LYS A 5 21.67 14.34 10.73
C LYS A 5 20.39 13.78 10.09
N PRO A 6 19.65 12.87 10.75
CA PRO A 6 18.36 12.45 10.26
C PRO A 6 17.51 13.70 10.04
N LYS A 7 16.95 13.84 8.84
CA LYS A 7 16.12 14.98 8.47
C LYS A 7 14.93 14.97 9.43
N GLN A 8 14.74 16.04 10.19
CA GLN A 8 13.52 16.19 11.00
C GLN A 8 12.33 16.26 10.05
N LEU A 9 11.23 15.58 10.40
CA LEU A 9 9.96 15.69 9.69
C LEU A 9 9.51 17.16 9.64
N GLN A 10 8.93 17.55 8.53
CA GLN A 10 8.39 18.89 8.28
C GLN A 10 7.02 18.80 7.61
N GLU A 11 6.22 19.87 7.70
CA GLU A 11 5.00 19.99 6.90
C GLU A 11 5.29 19.82 5.41
N GLY A 12 4.42 19.11 4.72
CA GLY A 12 4.61 18.72 3.33
C GLY A 12 5.48 17.48 3.11
N ASP A 13 6.15 16.95 4.14
CA ASP A 13 6.85 15.67 4.00
C ASP A 13 5.85 14.51 3.82
N TYR A 14 6.23 13.55 2.98
CA TYR A 14 5.49 12.30 2.82
C TYR A 14 5.91 11.31 3.89
N VAL A 15 4.92 10.65 4.50
CA VAL A 15 5.14 9.69 5.59
C VAL A 15 4.38 8.40 5.37
N PHE A 16 4.95 7.33 5.89
CA PHE A 16 4.29 6.06 6.13
C PHE A 16 4.23 5.79 7.62
N ALA A 17 3.14 5.22 8.07
CA ALA A 17 2.97 4.74 9.42
C ALA A 17 2.12 3.48 9.47
N SER A 18 1.98 2.91 10.65
CA SER A 18 1.05 1.81 10.86
C SER A 18 0.36 1.95 12.20
N LYS A 19 -0.91 1.55 12.23
CA LYS A 19 -1.76 1.58 13.43
C LYS A 19 -2.29 0.20 13.72
N GLU A 20 -2.35 -0.16 14.99
CA GLU A 20 -2.84 -1.46 15.43
C GLU A 20 -4.32 -1.65 15.10
N ASP A 21 -4.64 -2.85 14.65
CA ASP A 21 -5.98 -3.32 14.32
C ASP A 21 -6.07 -4.82 14.68
N GLY A 22 -6.45 -5.08 15.94
CA GLY A 22 -6.42 -6.41 16.53
C GLY A 22 -4.99 -6.97 16.57
N GLN A 23 -4.78 -8.16 16.01
CA GLN A 23 -3.47 -8.83 15.94
C GLN A 23 -2.57 -8.36 14.78
N TYR A 24 -3.07 -7.45 13.94
CA TYR A 24 -2.39 -6.94 12.75
C TYR A 24 -2.35 -5.41 12.79
N ARG A 25 -1.82 -4.81 11.72
CA ARG A 25 -1.73 -3.37 11.57
C ARG A 25 -2.33 -2.89 10.26
N ASN A 26 -3.01 -1.76 10.31
CA ASN A 26 -3.40 -0.99 9.14
C ASN A 26 -2.24 -0.10 8.73
N ALA A 27 -2.03 0.03 7.41
CA ALA A 27 -1.02 0.91 6.85
C ALA A 27 -1.61 2.33 6.75
N ILE A 28 -0.81 3.35 7.05
CA ILE A 28 -1.17 4.75 6.88
C ILE A 28 -0.09 5.36 5.99
N PHE A 29 -0.50 6.13 4.98
CA PHE A 29 0.43 6.96 4.23
C PHE A 29 -0.24 8.25 3.82
N GLY A 30 0.52 9.34 3.87
CA GLY A 30 -0.03 10.67 3.76
C GLY A 30 1.04 11.74 3.76
N VAL A 31 0.58 12.98 3.75
CA VAL A 31 1.40 14.18 3.84
C VAL A 31 1.28 14.74 5.25
N VAL A 32 2.40 15.18 5.82
CA VAL A 32 2.42 15.87 7.10
C VAL A 32 1.68 17.21 6.96
N SER A 33 0.65 17.39 7.77
CA SER A 33 -0.20 18.59 7.79
C SER A 33 0.12 19.54 8.95
N GLY A 34 0.92 19.10 9.93
CA GLY A 34 1.31 19.90 11.09
C GLY A 34 2.18 19.10 12.06
N ILE A 35 3.02 19.78 12.84
CA ILE A 35 3.87 19.15 13.86
C ILE A 35 3.76 19.93 15.16
N GLU A 36 3.37 19.25 16.24
CA GLU A 36 3.30 19.81 17.59
C GLU A 36 3.99 18.89 18.58
N GLY A 37 5.23 19.23 18.95
CA GLY A 37 6.04 18.43 19.86
C GLY A 37 6.31 17.03 19.31
N ASN A 38 5.75 16.01 19.96
CA ASN A 38 5.86 14.61 19.55
C ASN A 38 4.71 14.13 18.66
N LYS A 39 3.74 15.00 18.37
CA LYS A 39 2.58 14.69 17.55
C LYS A 39 2.76 15.23 16.14
N VAL A 40 2.38 14.42 15.17
CA VAL A 40 2.42 14.77 13.75
C VAL A 40 1.01 14.59 13.18
N GLY A 41 0.44 15.68 12.67
CA GLY A 41 -0.78 15.62 11.87
C GLY A 41 -0.46 15.05 10.49
N VAL A 42 -1.26 14.08 10.04
CA VAL A 42 -1.12 13.46 8.73
C VAL A 42 -2.47 13.45 8.01
N SER A 43 -2.46 13.89 6.75
CA SER A 43 -3.59 13.84 5.83
C SER A 43 -3.28 12.86 4.69
N GLY A 44 -4.11 11.83 4.51
CA GLY A 44 -3.83 10.75 3.56
C GLY A 44 -4.86 9.63 3.61
N LEU A 45 -4.38 8.38 3.55
CA LEU A 45 -5.21 7.18 3.58
C LEU A 45 -4.79 6.25 4.72
N ILE A 46 -5.77 5.56 5.29
CA ILE A 46 -5.57 4.37 6.13
C ILE A 46 -6.09 3.14 5.38
N VAL A 47 -5.29 2.09 5.31
CA VAL A 47 -5.55 0.91 4.49
C VAL A 47 -5.48 -0.36 5.33
N ASN A 48 -6.56 -1.12 5.30
CA ASN A 48 -6.70 -2.46 5.84
C ASN A 48 -6.49 -3.50 4.72
N MET A 49 -5.50 -4.37 4.88
CA MET A 49 -5.20 -5.46 3.95
C MET A 49 -6.13 -6.69 4.16
N ALA A 50 -7.44 -6.47 4.13
CA ALA A 50 -8.47 -7.45 4.49
C ALA A 50 -8.34 -8.78 3.72
N GLY A 51 -8.06 -8.72 2.42
CA GLY A 51 -7.86 -9.90 1.58
C GLY A 51 -6.65 -10.73 2.00
N LEU A 52 -5.53 -10.09 2.37
CA LEU A 52 -4.35 -10.78 2.89
C LEU A 52 -4.64 -11.40 4.27
N LYS A 53 -5.32 -10.67 5.17
CA LYS A 53 -5.78 -11.19 6.48
C LYS A 53 -6.60 -12.47 6.30
N ASN A 54 -7.55 -12.47 5.36
CA ASN A 54 -8.38 -13.63 5.04
C ASN A 54 -7.54 -14.82 4.54
N LYS A 55 -6.58 -14.60 3.63
CA LYS A 55 -5.71 -15.67 3.14
C LYS A 55 -4.85 -16.29 4.24
N VAL A 56 -4.32 -15.47 5.16
CA VAL A 56 -3.56 -15.96 6.33
C VAL A 56 -4.46 -16.79 7.25
N SER A 57 -5.65 -16.31 7.58
CA SER A 57 -6.60 -17.05 8.44
C SER A 57 -7.01 -18.41 7.86
N GLN A 58 -7.04 -18.54 6.53
CA GLN A 58 -7.36 -19.79 5.83
C GLN A 58 -6.16 -20.74 5.68
N GLY A 59 -4.97 -20.38 6.18
CA GLY A 59 -3.74 -21.15 5.97
C GLY A 59 -3.26 -21.17 4.52
N LYS A 60 -3.73 -20.24 3.68
CA LYS A 60 -3.41 -20.14 2.25
C LYS A 60 -2.29 -19.14 1.94
N ALA A 61 -1.65 -18.60 2.96
CA ALA A 61 -0.58 -17.63 2.84
C ALA A 61 0.58 -18.02 3.77
N GLY A 62 1.82 -17.78 3.33
CA GLY A 62 3.02 -18.16 4.06
C GLY A 62 3.46 -17.16 5.13
N PRO A 63 4.55 -17.46 5.86
CA PRO A 63 5.06 -16.62 6.96
C PRO A 63 5.35 -15.17 6.58
N ARG A 64 5.76 -14.94 5.32
CA ARG A 64 6.01 -13.58 4.78
C ARG A 64 4.74 -12.74 4.76
N SER A 65 3.60 -13.32 4.40
CA SER A 65 2.31 -12.63 4.38
C SER A 65 1.86 -12.21 5.77
N GLU A 66 2.05 -13.09 6.76
CA GLU A 66 1.78 -12.76 8.15
C GLU A 66 2.71 -11.65 8.67
N ASN A 67 3.99 -11.69 8.29
CA ASN A 67 4.93 -10.63 8.65
C ASN A 67 4.53 -9.27 8.06
N ILE A 68 4.05 -9.20 6.81
CA ILE A 68 3.53 -7.96 6.21
C ILE A 68 2.36 -7.40 7.02
N LEU A 69 1.45 -8.25 7.49
CA LEU A 69 0.30 -7.81 8.30
C LEU A 69 0.71 -7.31 9.70
N LYS A 70 1.76 -7.89 10.30
CA LYS A 70 2.26 -7.50 11.63
C LYS A 70 3.22 -6.31 11.58
N ASN A 71 3.99 -6.20 10.50
CA ASN A 71 5.06 -5.21 10.31
C ASN A 71 5.01 -4.63 8.89
N PRO A 72 3.92 -3.92 8.53
CA PRO A 72 3.81 -3.30 7.21
C PRO A 72 4.88 -2.21 7.07
N ASN A 73 5.42 -2.09 5.86
CA ASN A 73 6.35 -1.02 5.46
C ASN A 73 6.11 -0.62 3.99
N PRO A 74 6.62 0.53 3.53
CA PRO A 74 6.38 1.04 2.18
C PRO A 74 6.75 0.06 1.07
N GLU A 75 7.79 -0.76 1.28
CA GLU A 75 8.29 -1.69 0.27
C GLU A 75 7.42 -2.95 0.16
N ASN A 76 6.89 -3.43 1.29
CA ASN A 76 6.21 -4.72 1.37
C ASN A 76 4.67 -4.60 1.26
N CYS A 77 4.10 -3.42 1.51
CA CYS A 77 2.64 -3.23 1.53
C CYS A 77 1.98 -3.51 0.18
N ILE A 78 2.69 -3.26 -0.93
CA ILE A 78 2.20 -3.58 -2.28
C ILE A 78 1.82 -5.06 -2.41
N LEU A 79 2.57 -5.97 -1.79
CA LEU A 79 2.25 -7.41 -1.81
C LEU A 79 0.97 -7.72 -1.03
N GLY A 80 0.61 -6.91 -0.04
CA GLY A 80 -0.68 -7.00 0.64
C GLY A 80 -1.81 -6.38 -0.17
N PHE A 81 -1.56 -5.28 -0.87
CA PHE A 81 -2.53 -4.57 -1.71
C PHE A 81 -2.91 -5.35 -2.98
N VAL A 82 -2.14 -6.38 -3.37
CA VAL A 82 -2.53 -7.31 -4.45
C VAL A 82 -3.85 -8.02 -4.16
N TYR A 83 -4.19 -8.21 -2.89
CA TYR A 83 -5.49 -8.73 -2.48
C TYR A 83 -6.44 -7.58 -2.16
N ARG A 84 -7.74 -7.87 -2.07
CA ARG A 84 -8.75 -6.88 -1.66
C ARG A 84 -8.30 -6.07 -0.44
N THR A 85 -8.39 -4.75 -0.54
CA THR A 85 -8.17 -3.82 0.57
C THR A 85 -9.48 -3.17 0.97
N GLU A 86 -9.50 -2.62 2.18
CA GLU A 86 -10.51 -1.65 2.64
C GLU A 86 -9.73 -0.40 3.04
N HIS A 87 -10.25 0.77 2.73
CA HIS A 87 -9.52 2.01 2.96
C HIS A 87 -10.48 3.16 3.22
N ASP A 88 -10.00 4.11 4.03
CA ASP A 88 -10.70 5.34 4.35
C ASP A 88 -9.72 6.52 4.28
N THR A 89 -10.27 7.72 4.17
CA THR A 89 -9.49 8.95 4.36
C THR A 89 -8.97 9.00 5.79
N PHE A 90 -7.67 9.28 5.93
CA PHE A 90 -7.04 9.52 7.22
C PHE A 90 -6.72 11.00 7.38
N ASN A 91 -7.33 11.65 8.36
CA ASN A 91 -6.95 12.99 8.81
C ASN A 91 -6.82 12.91 10.33
N GLY A 92 -5.60 12.72 10.83
CA GLY A 92 -5.40 12.45 12.24
C GLY A 92 -3.98 12.70 12.72
N GLU A 93 -3.82 12.67 14.03
CA GLU A 93 -2.52 12.80 14.70
C GLU A 93 -1.90 11.42 14.92
N LEU A 94 -0.58 11.35 14.71
CA LEU A 94 0.27 10.22 15.06
C LEU A 94 1.27 10.68 16.12
N ASP A 95 1.41 9.91 17.19
CA ASP A 95 2.42 10.14 18.22
C ASP A 95 3.72 9.43 17.80
N LEU A 96 4.82 10.17 17.67
CA LEU A 96 6.11 9.64 17.22
C LEU A 96 6.77 8.68 18.22
N ALA A 97 6.34 8.65 19.49
CA ALA A 97 6.81 7.70 20.49
C ALA A 97 6.01 6.39 20.47
N GLU A 98 4.73 6.44 20.09
CA GLU A 98 3.86 5.26 20.06
C GLU A 98 3.78 4.63 18.66
N ASN A 99 3.81 5.45 17.60
CA ASN A 99 3.62 5.04 16.24
C ASN A 99 4.95 4.99 15.50
N LYS A 100 5.18 3.89 14.77
CA LYS A 100 6.30 3.82 13.82
C LYS A 100 5.96 4.70 12.62
N VAL A 101 6.43 5.94 12.64
CA VAL A 101 6.34 6.90 11.53
C VAL A 101 7.69 6.93 10.81
N GLU A 102 7.68 6.68 9.51
CA GLU A 102 8.86 6.77 8.65
C GLU A 102 8.62 7.76 7.51
N GLN A 103 9.57 8.66 7.30
CA GLN A 103 9.54 9.54 6.14
C GLN A 103 9.78 8.70 4.88
N ILE A 104 8.97 8.92 3.85
CA ILE A 104 9.08 8.26 2.56
C ILE A 104 9.34 9.28 1.46
N SER A 105 9.83 8.79 0.32
CA SER A 105 9.94 9.63 -0.86
C SER A 105 8.57 9.91 -1.48
N GLU A 106 8.43 11.04 -2.17
CA GLU A 106 7.26 11.36 -3.01
C GLU A 106 6.92 10.20 -3.94
N LYS A 107 7.92 9.66 -4.64
CA LYS A 107 7.76 8.47 -5.50
C LYS A 107 7.15 7.27 -4.76
N SER A 108 7.58 6.99 -3.53
CA SER A 108 7.04 5.89 -2.73
C SER A 108 5.59 6.17 -2.35
N PHE A 109 5.29 7.41 -1.98
CA PHE A 109 3.95 7.87 -1.67
C PHE A 109 3.02 7.76 -2.88
N ASP A 110 3.41 8.28 -4.04
CA ASP A 110 2.62 8.25 -5.28
C ASP A 110 2.26 6.83 -5.70
N VAL A 111 3.19 5.88 -5.50
CA VAL A 111 2.91 4.47 -5.73
C VAL A 111 1.87 3.95 -4.73
N LEU A 112 2.07 4.13 -3.42
CA LEU A 112 1.13 3.64 -2.40
C LEU A 112 -0.27 4.24 -2.55
N ASP A 113 -0.36 5.56 -2.71
CA ASP A 113 -1.60 6.30 -2.90
C ASP A 113 -2.27 5.96 -4.23
N GLY A 114 -1.49 5.91 -5.30
CA GLY A 114 -1.94 5.49 -6.62
C GLY A 114 -2.52 4.08 -6.64
N TRP A 115 -1.94 3.13 -5.90
CA TRP A 115 -2.50 1.77 -5.79
C TRP A 115 -3.94 1.78 -5.31
N ILE A 116 -4.24 2.60 -4.30
CA ILE A 116 -5.57 2.65 -3.70
C ILE A 116 -6.52 3.52 -4.53
N ARG A 117 -6.11 4.73 -4.94
CA ARG A 117 -6.97 5.67 -5.68
C ARG A 117 -7.32 5.18 -7.09
N GLU A 118 -6.46 4.38 -7.69
CA GLU A 118 -6.69 3.78 -9.01
C GLU A 118 -7.46 2.44 -8.91
N SER A 119 -7.86 2.03 -7.70
CA SER A 119 -8.54 0.76 -7.41
C SER A 119 -7.83 -0.47 -7.99
N LEU A 120 -6.49 -0.45 -7.95
CA LEU A 120 -5.68 -1.57 -8.47
C LEU A 120 -5.90 -2.88 -7.68
N PRO A 121 -6.03 -2.87 -6.34
CA PRO A 121 -6.38 -4.06 -5.57
C PRO A 121 -7.62 -4.77 -6.08
N GLU A 122 -8.68 -4.02 -6.40
CA GLU A 122 -9.96 -4.55 -6.88
C GLU A 122 -9.80 -5.19 -8.26
N LEU A 123 -9.09 -4.51 -9.17
CA LEU A 123 -8.84 -5.00 -10.52
C LEU A 123 -7.99 -6.28 -10.51
N ILE A 124 -6.95 -6.33 -9.69
CA ILE A 124 -6.10 -7.51 -9.56
C ILE A 124 -6.88 -8.65 -8.90
N ASN A 125 -7.63 -8.37 -7.84
CA ASN A 125 -8.44 -9.37 -7.16
C ASN A 125 -9.51 -9.96 -8.09
N ALA A 126 -10.09 -9.18 -9.01
CA ALA A 126 -11.00 -9.68 -10.04
C ALA A 126 -10.33 -10.73 -10.95
N VAL A 127 -9.04 -10.56 -11.28
CA VAL A 127 -8.29 -11.57 -12.04
C VAL A 127 -7.97 -12.81 -11.20
N LEU A 128 -7.54 -12.60 -9.94
CA LEU A 128 -7.06 -13.68 -9.07
C LEU A 128 -8.18 -14.54 -8.47
N SER A 129 -9.42 -14.03 -8.46
CA SER A 129 -10.59 -14.75 -7.96
C SER A 129 -11.25 -15.65 -9.00
N LEU A 130 -10.93 -15.47 -10.29
CA LEU A 130 -11.52 -16.23 -11.39
C LEU A 130 -10.67 -17.46 -11.75
N PRO A 131 -11.30 -18.60 -12.11
CA PRO A 131 -10.59 -19.72 -12.72
C PRO A 131 -10.09 -19.35 -14.13
N ASP A 132 -9.21 -20.17 -14.71
CA ASP A 132 -8.82 -19.98 -16.11
C ASP A 132 -10.04 -20.08 -17.04
N GLY A 133 -10.18 -19.11 -17.94
CA GLY A 133 -11.30 -19.03 -18.86
C GLY A 133 -11.56 -17.62 -19.40
N PRO A 134 -12.60 -17.45 -20.24
CA PRO A 134 -12.89 -16.20 -20.94
C PRO A 134 -13.08 -14.99 -20.02
N GLU A 135 -13.72 -15.20 -18.86
CA GLU A 135 -13.96 -14.15 -17.86
C GLU A 135 -12.64 -13.64 -17.25
N ARG A 136 -11.72 -14.56 -16.93
CA ARG A 136 -10.40 -14.19 -16.42
C ARG A 136 -9.57 -13.49 -17.48
N ASP A 137 -9.67 -13.91 -18.74
CA ASP A 137 -8.99 -13.22 -19.86
C ASP A 137 -9.56 -11.83 -20.12
N GLN A 138 -10.86 -11.62 -19.90
CA GLN A 138 -11.46 -10.30 -19.93
C GLN A 138 -10.95 -9.44 -18.76
N ALA A 139 -10.90 -9.97 -17.53
CA ALA A 139 -10.36 -9.26 -16.38
C ALA A 139 -8.87 -8.86 -16.59
N LYS A 140 -8.04 -9.77 -17.15
CA LYS A 140 -6.66 -9.47 -17.54
C LYS A 140 -6.57 -8.31 -18.54
N ARG A 141 -7.47 -8.27 -19.53
CA ARG A 141 -7.55 -7.18 -20.51
C ARG A 141 -7.89 -5.84 -19.86
N ILE A 142 -8.82 -5.83 -18.90
CA ILE A 142 -9.19 -4.62 -18.13
C ILE A 142 -7.98 -4.10 -17.34
N VAL A 143 -7.27 -4.98 -16.61
CA VAL A 143 -6.03 -4.60 -15.88
C VAL A 143 -5.00 -3.99 -16.83
N LYS A 144 -4.79 -4.61 -18.00
CA LYS A 144 -3.85 -4.10 -19.01
C LYS A 144 -4.25 -2.73 -19.53
N GLN A 145 -5.53 -2.54 -19.88
CA GLN A 145 -6.05 -1.24 -20.32
C GLN A 145 -5.85 -0.18 -19.23
N ARG A 146 -6.16 -0.50 -17.97
CA ARG A 146 -5.94 0.45 -16.86
C ARG A 146 -4.47 0.85 -16.77
N MET A 147 -3.57 -0.14 -16.75
CA MET A 147 -2.12 0.09 -16.72
C MET A 147 -1.64 0.96 -17.87
N ASP A 148 -2.19 0.79 -19.07
CA ASP A 148 -1.80 1.59 -20.24
C ASP A 148 -2.22 3.06 -20.11
N THR A 149 -3.34 3.33 -19.41
CA THR A 149 -3.89 4.67 -19.16
C THR A 149 -3.31 5.40 -17.94
N LEU A 150 -2.50 4.74 -17.11
CA LEU A 150 -1.89 5.38 -15.94
C LEU A 150 -0.91 6.49 -16.36
N TYR A 151 -1.11 7.69 -15.81
CA TYR A 151 -0.23 8.83 -16.04
C TYR A 151 1.09 8.72 -15.27
N ASP A 152 1.03 8.28 -14.02
CA ASP A 152 2.24 8.14 -13.19
C ASP A 152 3.11 6.98 -13.66
N LYS A 153 4.36 7.30 -14.02
CA LYS A 153 5.31 6.33 -14.57
C LYS A 153 5.78 5.32 -13.52
N ASN A 154 5.92 5.73 -12.26
CA ASN A 154 6.39 4.87 -11.19
C ASN A 154 5.32 3.85 -10.82
N LEU A 155 4.07 4.28 -10.70
CA LEU A 155 2.91 3.43 -10.48
C LEU A 155 2.72 2.45 -11.64
N LYS A 156 2.81 2.92 -12.88
CA LYS A 156 2.73 2.05 -14.07
C LYS A 156 3.83 0.98 -14.07
N GLN A 157 5.07 1.36 -13.78
CA GLN A 157 6.19 0.41 -13.71
C GLN A 157 6.03 -0.60 -12.56
N ASN A 158 5.53 -0.12 -11.41
CA ASN A 158 5.25 -0.97 -10.25
C ASN A 158 4.15 -1.98 -10.57
N LEU A 159 3.01 -1.52 -11.11
CA LEU A 159 1.90 -2.37 -11.52
C LEU A 159 2.33 -3.40 -12.57
N TYR A 160 3.10 -3.00 -13.58
CA TYR A 160 3.64 -3.93 -14.58
C TYR A 160 4.45 -5.06 -13.94
N SER A 161 5.36 -4.71 -13.02
CA SER A 161 6.22 -5.68 -12.32
C SER A 161 5.39 -6.65 -11.47
N VAL A 162 4.37 -6.15 -10.75
CA VAL A 162 3.47 -6.98 -9.96
C VAL A 162 2.64 -7.90 -10.84
N CYS A 163 1.99 -7.38 -11.88
CA CYS A 163 1.20 -8.17 -12.81
C CYS A 163 2.02 -9.27 -13.50
N ARG A 164 3.29 -9.01 -13.83
CA ARG A 164 4.21 -10.03 -14.38
C ARG A 164 4.50 -11.12 -13.35
N SER A 165 4.79 -10.76 -12.10
CA SER A 165 5.04 -11.74 -11.03
C SER A 165 3.82 -12.62 -10.73
N LEU A 166 2.62 -12.09 -10.91
CA LEU A 166 1.34 -12.79 -10.75
C LEU A 166 0.90 -13.57 -12.01
N LYS A 167 1.69 -13.55 -13.10
CA LYS A 167 1.34 -14.16 -14.39
C LYS A 167 0.02 -13.64 -14.96
N ILE A 168 -0.30 -12.36 -14.69
CA ILE A 168 -1.42 -11.63 -15.30
C ILE A 168 -1.01 -11.14 -16.69
N LEU A 169 0.21 -10.61 -16.79
CA LEU A 169 0.86 -10.25 -18.04
C LEU A 169 1.87 -11.35 -18.38
N ASN A 170 1.69 -11.96 -19.55
CA ASN A 170 2.64 -12.91 -20.13
C ASN A 170 3.79 -12.17 -20.82
#